data_AF-J3A3Z1-F1
#
_entry.id   AF-J3A3Z1-F1
#
_cell.length_a   1.000
_cell.length_b   1.000
_cell.length_c   1.000
_cell.angle_alpha   90.00
_cell.angle_beta   90.00
_cell.angle_gamma   90.00
#
_symmetry.space_group_name_H-M   'P 1'
#
loop_
_entity.id
_entity.type
_entity.pdbx_description
1 polymer ?
#
loop_
_entity_poly.entity_id
_entity_poly.type
_entity_poly.pdbx_seq_one_letter_code
_entity_poly.pdbx_strand_id
1 'polypeptide(L)'
;MNSRHRDAVLAAGVTVCVLALARAMAVDPNVLLRPGLLLLGAAGALALELLMAWVPDLSRRLWNDVRVQILAVAVVLGGGVVLATLSGVWVFGVVIGGLATYFVLLVFVLTGIVPGPETWFERSD
;
A
#
# COMPACT_ATOMS: atom_id res chain seq x y z
N MET A 1 -2.01 21.05 2.13
CA MET A 1 -2.64 19.72 2.21
C MET A 1 -1.79 18.87 3.15
N ASN A 2 -2.39 18.27 4.19
CA ASN A 2 -1.65 17.41 5.14
C ASN A 2 -1.03 16.23 4.38
N SER A 3 0.19 15.79 4.71
CA SER A 3 0.91 14.71 4.01
C SER A 3 0.05 13.46 3.87
N ARG A 4 -0.68 13.12 4.94
CA ARG A 4 -1.63 11.98 4.97
C ARG A 4 -2.77 12.10 3.96
N HIS A 5 -3.27 13.31 3.66
CA HIS A 5 -4.32 13.51 2.65
C HIS A 5 -3.78 13.31 1.23
N ARG A 6 -2.56 13.77 0.96
CA ARG A 6 -1.89 13.53 -0.33
C ARG A 6 -1.66 12.04 -0.55
N ASP A 7 -1.16 11.37 0.47
CA ASP A 7 -0.85 9.94 0.38
C ASP A 7 -2.14 9.11 0.21
N ALA A 8 -3.25 9.52 0.85
CA ALA A 8 -4.58 8.94 0.61
C ALA A 8 -5.04 9.10 -0.85
N VAL A 9 -4.87 10.29 -1.45
CA VAL A 9 -5.24 10.55 -2.85
C VAL A 9 -4.39 9.72 -3.80
N LEU A 10 -3.08 9.62 -3.55
CA LEU A 10 -2.19 8.77 -4.35
C LEU A 10 -2.57 7.29 -4.24
N ALA A 11 -2.82 6.79 -3.03
CA ALA A 11 -3.27 5.42 -2.80
C ALA A 11 -4.62 5.13 -3.49
N ALA A 12 -5.55 6.09 -3.45
CA ALA A 12 -6.83 5.96 -4.16
C ALA A 12 -6.63 5.90 -5.68
N GLY A 13 -5.79 6.77 -6.24
CA GLY A 13 -5.43 6.74 -7.66
C GLY A 13 -4.78 5.42 -8.08
N VAL A 14 -3.83 4.92 -7.28
CA VAL A 14 -3.20 3.60 -7.50
C VAL A 14 -4.24 2.49 -7.44
N THR A 15 -5.15 2.53 -6.47
CA THR A 15 -6.22 1.52 -6.34
C THR A 15 -7.10 1.49 -7.58
N VAL A 16 -7.53 2.65 -8.07
CA VAL A 16 -8.32 2.75 -9.32
C VAL A 16 -7.54 2.18 -10.50
N CYS A 17 -6.25 2.52 -10.65
CA CYS A 17 -5.40 1.97 -11.71
C CYS A 17 -5.25 0.45 -11.62
N VAL A 18 -5.02 -0.11 -10.43
CA VAL A 18 -4.92 -1.55 -10.20
C VAL A 18 -6.22 -2.26 -10.57
N LEU A 19 -7.38 -1.70 -10.18
CA LEU A 19 -8.68 -2.26 -10.54
C LEU A 19 -8.94 -2.18 -12.05
N ALA A 20 -8.59 -1.06 -12.69
CA ALA A 20 -8.70 -0.90 -14.14
C ALA A 20 -7.82 -1.90 -14.90
N LEU A 21 -6.58 -2.13 -14.44
CA LEU A 21 -5.66 -3.12 -15.00
C LEU A 21 -6.19 -4.55 -14.80
N ALA A 22 -6.65 -4.90 -13.60
CA ALA A 22 -7.27 -6.20 -13.34
C ALA A 22 -8.47 -6.44 -14.25
N ARG A 23 -9.31 -5.40 -14.45
CA ARG A 23 -10.45 -5.47 -15.36
C ARG A 23 -10.03 -5.61 -16.83
N ALA A 24 -8.98 -4.93 -17.26
CA ALA A 24 -8.43 -5.03 -18.61
C ALA A 24 -7.81 -6.41 -18.89
N MET A 25 -7.23 -7.04 -17.87
CA MET A 25 -6.67 -8.40 -17.93
C MET A 25 -7.71 -9.50 -17.68
N ALA A 26 -9.01 -9.15 -17.62
CA ALA A 26 -10.12 -10.08 -17.38
C ALA A 26 -9.93 -10.95 -16.12
N VAL A 27 -9.35 -10.37 -15.06
CA VAL A 27 -9.16 -11.07 -13.79
C VAL A 27 -10.52 -11.36 -13.16
N ASP A 28 -10.74 -12.61 -12.73
CA ASP A 28 -11.94 -13.01 -12.00
C ASP A 28 -12.01 -12.25 -10.66
N PRO A 29 -13.11 -11.53 -10.37
CA PRO A 29 -13.31 -10.85 -9.08
C PRO A 29 -13.12 -11.75 -7.85
N ASN A 30 -13.42 -13.05 -7.96
CA ASN A 30 -13.22 -14.00 -6.87
C ASN A 30 -11.74 -14.17 -6.50
N VAL A 31 -10.82 -13.98 -7.45
CA VAL A 31 -9.38 -13.98 -7.17
C VAL A 31 -9.00 -12.75 -6.34
N LEU A 32 -9.59 -11.59 -6.64
CA LEU A 32 -9.34 -10.35 -5.89
C LEU A 32 -9.81 -10.45 -4.44
N LEU A 33 -10.88 -11.20 -4.20
CA LEU A 33 -11.50 -11.37 -2.89
C LEU A 33 -11.03 -12.63 -2.15
N ARG A 34 -10.07 -13.38 -2.71
CA ARG A 34 -9.61 -14.63 -2.11
C ARG A 34 -8.92 -14.34 -0.76
N PRO A 35 -9.41 -14.86 0.38
CA PRO A 35 -8.92 -14.47 1.70
C PRO A 35 -7.41 -14.65 1.89
N GLY A 36 -6.84 -15.75 1.38
CA GLY A 36 -5.40 -16.00 1.48
C GLY A 36 -4.54 -14.95 0.78
N LEU A 37 -4.99 -14.40 -0.36
CA LEU A 37 -4.26 -13.35 -1.09
C LEU A 37 -4.40 -12.01 -0.39
N LEU A 38 -5.60 -11.71 0.14
CA LEU A 38 -5.84 -10.52 0.94
C LEU A 38 -4.96 -10.50 2.19
N LEU A 39 -4.89 -11.63 2.91
CA LEU A 39 -4.04 -11.78 4.10
C LEU A 39 -2.55 -11.65 3.77
N LEU A 40 -2.10 -12.22 2.65
CA LEU A 40 -0.72 -12.06 2.20
C LEU A 40 -0.40 -10.59 1.88
N GLY A 41 -1.32 -9.89 1.20
CA GLY A 41 -1.21 -8.45 0.96
C GLY A 41 -1.17 -7.63 2.23
N ALA A 42 -2.05 -7.96 3.19
CA ALA A 42 -2.10 -7.31 4.49
C ALA A 42 -0.80 -7.48 5.28
N ALA A 43 -0.28 -8.70 5.34
CA ALA A 43 0.98 -8.99 6.00
C ALA A 43 2.15 -8.21 5.37
N GLY A 44 2.20 -8.15 4.03
CA GLY A 44 3.20 -7.36 3.31
C GLY A 44 3.10 -5.86 3.59
N ALA A 45 1.89 -5.31 3.58
CA ALA A 45 1.66 -3.90 3.89
C ALA A 45 2.04 -3.55 5.34
N LEU A 46 1.67 -4.40 6.31
CA LEU A 46 2.06 -4.22 7.71
C LEU A 46 3.57 -4.32 7.91
N ALA A 47 4.24 -5.26 7.23
CA ALA A 47 5.70 -5.37 7.29
C ALA A 47 6.40 -4.13 6.73
N LEU A 48 5.89 -3.57 5.62
CA LEU A 48 6.39 -2.33 5.05
C LEU A 48 6.17 -1.14 6.00
N GLU A 49 4.98 -1.00 6.58
CA GLU A 49 4.68 0.04 7.56
C GLU A 49 5.58 -0.09 8.80
N LEU A 50 5.78 -1.31 9.32
CA LEU A 50 6.70 -1.54 10.43
C LEU A 50 8.15 -1.17 10.08
N LEU A 51 8.60 -1.50 8.86
CA LEU A 51 9.93 -1.13 8.40
C LEU A 51 10.08 0.39 8.28
N MET A 52 9.04 1.08 7.78
CA MET A 52 9.03 2.54 7.67
C MET A 52 9.00 3.21 9.04
N ALA A 53 8.23 2.66 9.98
CA ALA A 53 8.13 3.09 11.37
C ALA A 53 9.46 2.90 12.12
N TRP A 54 10.25 1.90 11.75
CA TRP A 54 11.56 1.66 12.38
C TRP A 54 12.59 2.74 12.04
N VAL A 55 12.44 3.43 10.90
CA VAL A 55 13.36 4.49 10.46
C VAL A 55 12.58 5.74 9.99
N PRO A 56 11.84 6.40 10.90
CA PRO A 56 10.81 7.38 10.54
C PRO A 56 11.38 8.62 9.84
N ASP A 57 12.57 9.08 10.22
CA ASP A 57 13.23 10.23 9.61
C ASP A 57 13.65 9.97 8.16
N LEU A 58 14.20 8.78 7.90
CA LEU A 58 14.59 8.37 6.55
C LEU A 58 13.36 8.23 5.67
N SER A 59 12.34 7.53 6.17
CA SER A 59 11.04 7.35 5.50
C SER A 59 10.44 8.71 5.13
N ARG A 60 10.35 9.65 6.08
CA ARG A 60 9.80 10.99 5.85
C ARG A 60 10.63 11.79 4.83
N ARG A 61 11.96 11.70 4.89
CA ARG A 61 12.86 12.37 3.95
C ARG A 61 12.70 11.82 2.52
N LEU A 62 12.66 10.50 2.36
CA LEU A 62 12.47 9.85 1.07
C LEU A 62 11.09 10.17 0.49
N TRP A 63 10.04 10.12 1.31
CA TRP A 63 8.66 10.39 0.85
C TRP A 63 8.39 11.87 0.53
N ASN A 64 9.24 12.79 0.98
CA ASN A 64 9.17 14.18 0.56
C ASN A 64 9.73 14.42 -0.86
N ASP A 65 10.49 13.47 -1.41
CA ASP A 65 10.96 13.54 -2.79
C ASP A 65 9.89 13.01 -3.75
N VAL A 66 9.42 13.89 -4.64
CA VAL A 66 8.44 13.54 -5.70
C VAL A 66 8.95 12.40 -6.59
N ARG A 67 10.26 12.29 -6.82
CA ARG A 67 10.84 11.21 -7.61
C ARG A 67 10.60 9.85 -6.96
N VAL A 68 10.72 9.78 -5.64
CA VAL A 68 10.47 8.56 -4.88
C VAL A 68 8.99 8.20 -4.92
N GLN A 69 8.09 9.19 -4.85
CA GLN A 69 6.65 8.95 -4.99
C GLN A 69 6.29 8.39 -6.38
N ILE A 70 6.81 8.99 -7.45
CA ILE A 70 6.61 8.52 -8.83
C ILE A 70 7.18 7.11 -8.98
N LEU A 71 8.38 6.86 -8.45
CA LEU A 71 9.00 5.55 -8.50
C LEU A 71 8.17 4.50 -7.75
N ALA A 72 7.63 4.83 -6.59
CA ALA A 72 6.76 3.93 -5.83
C ALA A 72 5.50 3.57 -6.62
N VAL A 73 4.83 4.55 -7.23
CA VAL A 73 3.67 4.31 -8.10
C VAL A 73 4.05 3.44 -9.30
N ALA A 74 5.18 3.74 -9.95
CA ALA A 74 5.67 2.98 -11.09
C ALA A 74 6.03 1.54 -10.71
N VAL A 75 6.61 1.31 -9.53
CA VAL A 75 6.92 -0.02 -9.00
C VAL A 75 5.65 -0.80 -8.73
N VAL A 76 4.63 -0.18 -8.10
CA VAL A 76 3.36 -0.88 -7.82
C VAL A 76 2.63 -1.23 -9.12
N LEU A 77 2.49 -0.29 -10.05
CA LEU A 77 1.75 -0.52 -11.29
C LEU A 77 2.55 -1.38 -12.27
N GLY A 78 3.78 -0.99 -12.58
CA GLY A 78 4.66 -1.69 -13.51
C GLY A 78 5.09 -3.06 -12.97
N GLY A 79 5.53 -3.11 -11.71
CA GLY A 79 5.87 -4.38 -11.04
C GLY A 79 4.66 -5.29 -10.90
N GLY A 80 3.48 -4.74 -10.58
CA GLY A 80 2.22 -5.51 -10.54
C GLY A 80 1.89 -6.15 -11.88
N VAL A 81 2.02 -5.40 -12.99
CA VAL A 81 1.80 -5.94 -14.35
C VAL A 81 2.84 -7.01 -14.69
N VAL A 82 4.13 -6.72 -14.50
CA VAL A 82 5.21 -7.67 -14.80
C VAL A 82 5.05 -8.96 -14.00
N LEU A 83 4.80 -8.87 -12.70
CA LEU A 83 4.55 -10.05 -11.86
C LEU A 83 3.27 -10.78 -12.26
N ALA A 84 2.20 -10.07 -12.62
CA ALA A 84 0.98 -10.71 -13.10
C ALA A 84 1.23 -11.50 -14.39
N THR A 85 2.07 -10.99 -15.29
CA THR A 85 2.44 -11.70 -16.53
C THR A 85 3.33 -12.91 -16.29
N LEU A 86 4.21 -12.87 -15.28
CA LEU A 86 5.18 -13.92 -15.02
C LEU A 86 4.66 -15.00 -14.07
N SER A 87 3.85 -14.61 -13.08
CA SER A 87 3.44 -15.46 -11.96
C SER A 87 1.94 -15.68 -11.90
N GLY A 88 1.15 -14.93 -12.67
CA GLY A 88 -0.30 -15.06 -12.78
C GLY A 88 -1.09 -13.96 -12.07
N VAL A 89 -2.40 -13.94 -12.33
CA VAL A 89 -3.31 -12.85 -11.93
C VAL A 89 -3.58 -12.75 -10.43
N TRP A 90 -3.09 -13.69 -9.62
CA TRP A 90 -3.24 -13.66 -8.16
C TRP A 90 -2.54 -12.45 -7.52
N VAL A 91 -1.53 -11.89 -8.20
CA VAL A 91 -0.80 -10.69 -7.76
C VAL A 91 -1.75 -9.51 -7.51
N PHE A 92 -2.80 -9.37 -8.32
CA PHE A 92 -3.81 -8.32 -8.12
C PHE A 92 -4.54 -8.47 -6.79
N GLY A 93 -4.87 -9.69 -6.36
CA GLY A 93 -5.51 -9.92 -5.06
C GLY A 93 -4.60 -9.53 -3.89
N VAL A 94 -3.29 -9.77 -4.01
CA VAL A 94 -2.31 -9.38 -3.00
C VAL A 94 -2.15 -7.86 -2.93
N VAL A 95 -2.04 -7.19 -4.08
CA VAL A 95 -1.94 -5.73 -4.14
C VAL A 95 -3.21 -5.07 -3.56
N ILE A 96 -4.40 -5.59 -3.90
CA ILE A 96 -5.67 -5.11 -3.33
C ILE A 96 -5.73 -5.33 -1.82
N GLY A 97 -5.28 -6.49 -1.32
CA GLY A 97 -5.19 -6.74 0.13
C GLY A 97 -4.28 -5.76 0.85
N GLY A 98 -3.12 -5.45 0.27
CA GLY A 98 -2.19 -4.46 0.81
C GLY A 98 -2.78 -3.05 0.83
N LEU A 99 -3.41 -2.62 -0.28
CA LEU A 99 -4.07 -1.31 -0.37
C LEU A 99 -5.23 -1.17 0.62
N ALA A 100 -6.07 -2.21 0.74
CA ALA A 100 -7.15 -2.23 1.72
C ALA A 100 -6.63 -2.08 3.15
N THR A 101 -5.54 -2.80 3.48
CA THR A 101 -4.89 -2.72 4.78
C THR A 101 -4.33 -1.34 5.06
N TYR A 102 -3.69 -0.71 4.06
CA TYR A 102 -3.21 0.67 4.16
C TYR A 102 -4.36 1.65 4.46
N PHE A 103 -5.50 1.54 3.77
CA PHE A 103 -6.66 2.39 4.07
C PHE A 103 -7.22 2.17 5.47
N VAL A 104 -7.30 0.92 5.94
CA VAL A 104 -7.76 0.61 7.31
C VAL A 104 -6.82 1.25 8.34
N LEU A 105 -5.51 1.06 8.18
CA LEU A 105 -4.51 1.69 9.05
C LEU A 105 -4.61 3.21 9.02
N LEU A 106 -4.75 3.80 7.84
CA LEU A 106 -4.90 5.24 7.68
C LEU A 106 -6.14 5.74 8.43
N VAL A 107 -7.27 5.05 8.36
CA VAL A 107 -8.49 5.39 9.12
C VAL A 107 -8.22 5.31 10.62
N PHE A 108 -7.57 4.25 11.10
CA PHE A 108 -7.24 4.10 12.52
C PHE A 108 -6.31 5.20 13.03
N VAL A 109 -5.33 5.60 12.21
CA VAL A 109 -4.40 6.69 12.53
C VAL A 109 -5.10 8.05 12.52
N LEU A 110 -5.99 8.30 11.55
CA LEU A 110 -6.73 9.56 11.46
C LEU A 110 -7.81 9.71 12.56
N THR A 111 -8.36 8.59 13.02
CA THR A 111 -9.34 8.56 14.14
C THR A 111 -8.67 8.51 15.51
N GLY A 112 -7.34 8.38 15.58
CA GLY A 112 -6.59 8.32 16.83
C GLY A 112 -6.70 6.99 17.60
N ILE A 113 -7.30 5.96 16.99
CA ILE A 113 -7.35 4.60 17.56
C ILE A 113 -5.94 4.01 17.65
N VAL A 114 -5.13 4.26 16.61
CA VAL A 114 -3.73 3.85 16.55
C VAL A 114 -2.87 5.12 16.45
N PRO A 115 -1.81 5.26 17.26
CA PRO A 115 -0.92 6.41 17.15
C PRO A 115 -0.18 6.39 15.81
N GLY A 116 0.38 7.54 15.39
CA GLY A 116 1.13 7.61 14.13
C GLY A 116 2.32 6.64 14.14
N PRO A 117 2.64 5.96 13.02
CA PRO A 117 3.73 5.00 12.94
C PRO A 117 5.08 5.58 13.39
N GLU A 118 5.28 6.88 13.22
CA GLU A 118 6.44 7.62 13.71
C GLU A 118 6.68 7.51 15.23
N THR A 119 5.64 7.20 16.02
CA THR A 119 5.72 7.12 17.48
C THR A 119 5.77 5.69 18.02
N TRP A 120 5.60 4.66 17.17
CA TRP A 120 5.47 3.27 17.63
C TRP A 120 6.72 2.73 18.33
N PHE A 121 7.89 3.28 18.00
CA PHE A 121 9.18 2.88 18.57
C PHE A 121 9.85 3.99 19.39
N GLU A 122 9.20 5.14 19.58
CA GLU A 122 9.70 6.16 20.52
C GLU A 122 9.59 5.58 21.94
N ARG A 123 10.73 5.40 22.61
CA ARG A 123 10.75 4.98 24.01
C ARG A 123 10.13 6.09 24.86
N SER A 124 9.11 5.72 25.62
CA SER A 124 8.63 6.52 26.76
C SER A 124 9.65 6.34 27.88
N ASP A 125 10.66 7.21 27.92
CA ASP A 125 11.55 7.37 29.07
C ASP A 125 10.84 8.12 30.20
#